data_AF-A0A7W1MCP1-F1
#
_entry.id   AF-A0A7W1MCP1-F1
#
_cell.length_a   1.000
_cell.length_b   1.000
_cell.length_c   1.000
_cell.angle_alpha   90.00
_cell.angle_beta   90.00
_cell.angle_gamma   90.00
#
_symmetry.space_group_name_H-M   'P 1'
#
loop_
_entity.id
_entity.type
_entity.pdbx_description
1 polymer ?
#
loop_
_entity_poly.entity_id
_entity_poly.type
_entity_poly.pdbx_seq_one_letter_code
_entity_poly.pdbx_strand_id
1 'polypeptide(L)'
;MDTQKFLPYAQPSISSEDIEYVCRSLATSIITRGPFVEAFENAIASYCGARYGVAFTNATAALMAAYRVTDIGPADQIITTPNSFIASVGPGIQQKATPVFLDIDRNTGNIDLTKLEINMDRRASRGKTVVVPVHFAGIPVDMQTVDKLIKNPETIVIEDAAHALGSCYSDGTKVGSCAW
;
A
#
# COMPACT_ATOMS: atom_id res chain seq x y z
N MET A 1 13.50 27.64 -19.79
CA MET A 1 14.72 27.14 -19.14
C MET A 1 15.23 26.00 -19.99
N ASP A 2 16.51 26.01 -20.32
CA ASP A 2 17.13 25.02 -21.21
C ASP A 2 17.18 23.66 -20.49
N THR A 3 16.28 22.75 -20.84
CA THR A 3 16.08 21.45 -20.19
C THR A 3 17.27 20.49 -20.40
N GLN A 4 18.23 20.86 -21.25
CA GLN A 4 19.42 20.04 -21.55
C GLN A 4 20.46 19.96 -20.41
N LYS A 5 20.35 20.77 -19.33
CA LYS A 5 21.34 20.79 -18.23
C LYS A 5 20.87 20.24 -16.87
N PHE A 6 19.58 19.95 -16.70
CA PHE A 6 19.05 19.49 -15.42
C PHE A 6 18.61 18.02 -15.52
N LEU A 7 19.24 17.14 -14.74
CA LEU A 7 18.83 15.74 -14.59
C LEU A 7 17.92 15.62 -13.35
N PRO A 8 16.59 15.54 -13.51
CA PRO A 8 15.68 15.42 -12.39
C PRO A 8 15.82 14.04 -11.72
N TYR A 9 15.46 13.97 -10.43
CA TYR A 9 15.40 12.70 -9.70
C TYR A 9 14.40 11.71 -10.33
N ALA A 10 13.25 12.21 -10.80
CA ALA A 10 12.24 11.42 -11.50
C ALA A 10 11.60 12.25 -12.62
N GLN A 11 11.29 11.60 -13.75
CA GLN A 11 10.57 12.17 -14.86
C GLN A 11 9.46 11.19 -15.28
N PRO A 12 8.19 11.61 -15.38
CA PRO A 12 7.13 10.73 -15.82
C PRO A 12 7.32 10.37 -17.30
N SER A 13 7.03 9.11 -17.64
CA SER A 13 6.93 8.66 -19.03
C SER A 13 5.50 8.92 -19.50
N ILE A 14 5.33 9.87 -20.43
CA ILE A 14 4.03 10.25 -21.01
C ILE A 14 4.13 10.06 -22.52
N SER A 15 3.25 9.24 -23.08
CA SER A 15 3.14 8.92 -24.49
C SER A 15 2.01 9.71 -25.16
N SER A 16 1.93 9.64 -26.49
CA SER A 16 0.79 10.20 -27.24
C SER A 16 -0.54 9.52 -26.90
N GLU A 17 -0.52 8.24 -26.51
CA GLU A 17 -1.71 7.49 -26.10
C GLU A 17 -2.30 8.05 -24.80
N ASP A 18 -1.44 8.41 -23.82
CA ASP A 18 -1.89 9.03 -22.56
C ASP A 18 -2.64 10.34 -22.81
N ILE A 19 -2.12 11.19 -23.72
CA ILE A 19 -2.74 12.46 -24.12
C ILE A 19 -4.08 12.19 -24.79
N GLU A 20 -4.14 11.22 -25.69
CA GLU A 20 -5.37 10.85 -26.38
C GLU A 20 -6.45 10.40 -25.39
N TYR A 21 -6.13 9.56 -24.40
CA TYR A 21 -7.09 9.13 -23.39
C TYR A 21 -7.63 10.28 -22.55
N VAL A 22 -6.80 11.27 -22.21
CA VAL A 22 -7.25 12.49 -21.52
C VAL A 22 -8.21 13.28 -22.41
N CYS A 23 -7.86 13.51 -23.68
CA CYS A 23 -8.74 14.21 -24.63
C CYS A 23 -10.07 13.47 -24.82
N ARG A 24 -10.04 12.14 -24.93
CA ARG A 24 -11.25 11.30 -25.03
C ARG A 24 -12.14 11.43 -23.80
N SER A 25 -11.56 11.44 -22.60
CA SER A 25 -12.30 11.66 -21.35
C SER A 25 -13.00 13.02 -21.33
N LEU A 26 -12.28 14.09 -21.69
CA LEU A 26 -12.79 15.46 -21.75
C LEU A 26 -13.86 15.68 -22.83
N ALA A 27 -13.88 14.85 -23.88
CA ALA A 27 -14.90 14.89 -24.92
C ALA A 27 -16.24 14.26 -24.49
N THR A 28 -16.31 13.62 -23.31
CA THR A 28 -17.55 13.04 -22.78
C THR A 28 -18.31 14.01 -21.88
N SER A 29 -19.56 13.70 -21.56
CA SER A 29 -20.35 14.44 -20.56
C SER A 29 -20.05 14.04 -19.11
N ILE A 30 -19.25 12.99 -18.87
CA ILE A 30 -18.94 12.44 -17.54
C ILE A 30 -17.42 12.49 -17.32
N ILE A 31 -16.93 13.64 -16.85
CA ILE A 31 -15.49 13.91 -16.68
C ILE A 31 -14.94 13.59 -15.27
N THR A 32 -15.77 13.04 -14.37
CA THR A 32 -15.37 12.65 -13.01
C THR A 32 -15.34 11.13 -12.86
N ARG A 33 -16.28 10.54 -12.11
CA ARG A 33 -16.40 9.08 -11.96
C ARG A 33 -17.25 8.54 -13.11
N GLY A 34 -16.61 7.83 -14.03
CA GLY A 34 -17.24 7.33 -15.25
C GLY A 34 -16.54 6.09 -15.80
N PRO A 35 -16.82 5.72 -17.06
CA PRO A 35 -16.39 4.45 -17.63
C PRO A 35 -14.86 4.28 -17.69
N PHE A 36 -14.09 5.38 -17.80
CA PHE A 36 -12.64 5.33 -17.75
C PHE A 36 -12.09 4.90 -16.38
N VAL A 37 -12.76 5.29 -15.29
CA VAL A 37 -12.37 4.88 -13.93
C VAL A 37 -12.66 3.38 -13.74
N GLU A 38 -13.85 2.92 -14.13
CA GLU A 38 -14.22 1.50 -14.05
C GLU A 38 -13.28 0.62 -14.90
N ALA A 39 -12.94 1.06 -16.11
CA ALA A 39 -11.97 0.36 -16.95
C ALA A 39 -10.58 0.28 -16.30
N PHE A 40 -10.12 1.37 -15.68
CA PHE A 40 -8.84 1.41 -14.95
C PHE A 40 -8.86 0.49 -13.72
N GLU A 41 -9.92 0.51 -12.92
CA GLU A 41 -10.11 -0.37 -11.76
C GLU A 41 -10.04 -1.85 -12.15
N ASN A 42 -10.77 -2.23 -13.20
CA ASN A 42 -10.77 -3.60 -13.72
C ASN A 42 -9.40 -4.02 -14.28
N ALA A 43 -8.71 -3.11 -14.98
CA ALA A 43 -7.38 -3.37 -15.54
C ALA A 43 -6.34 -3.60 -14.44
N ILE A 44 -6.31 -2.75 -13.41
CA ILE A 44 -5.38 -2.89 -12.28
C ILE A 44 -5.69 -4.14 -11.45
N ALA A 45 -6.96 -4.40 -11.14
CA ALA A 45 -7.36 -5.61 -10.41
C ALA A 45 -6.92 -6.87 -11.16
N SER A 46 -7.18 -6.92 -12.47
CA SER A 46 -6.76 -8.03 -13.33
C SER A 46 -5.24 -8.15 -13.42
N TYR A 47 -4.52 -7.03 -13.53
CA TYR A 47 -3.05 -7.01 -13.60
C TYR A 47 -2.40 -7.58 -12.33
N CYS A 48 -2.93 -7.20 -11.15
CA CYS A 48 -2.44 -7.72 -9.88
C CYS A 48 -2.98 -9.12 -9.55
N GLY A 49 -4.03 -9.60 -10.23
CA GLY A 49 -4.74 -10.82 -9.84
C GLY A 49 -5.63 -10.64 -8.60
N ALA A 50 -5.99 -9.39 -8.27
CA ALA A 50 -6.89 -9.07 -7.17
C ALA A 50 -8.36 -9.26 -7.60
N ARG A 51 -9.22 -9.60 -6.64
CA ARG A 51 -10.66 -9.75 -6.90
C ARG A 51 -11.36 -8.42 -7.22
N TYR A 52 -10.88 -7.33 -6.65
CA TYR A 52 -11.46 -5.99 -6.78
C TYR A 52 -10.36 -4.94 -6.90
N GLY A 53 -10.65 -3.85 -7.62
CA GLY A 53 -9.83 -2.64 -7.67
C GLY A 53 -10.72 -1.44 -7.39
N VAL A 54 -10.21 -0.46 -6.63
CA VAL A 54 -10.91 0.79 -6.34
C VAL A 54 -9.94 1.94 -6.53
N ALA A 55 -10.28 2.88 -7.41
CA ALA A 55 -9.45 4.03 -7.71
C ALA A 55 -9.68 5.15 -6.69
N PHE A 56 -8.58 5.70 -6.20
CA PHE A 56 -8.55 6.87 -5.33
C PHE A 56 -7.73 7.99 -5.98
N THR A 57 -7.87 9.21 -5.46
CA THR A 57 -7.13 10.38 -5.98
C THR A 57 -5.62 10.31 -5.68
N ASN A 58 -5.21 9.50 -4.71
CA ASN A 58 -3.81 9.16 -4.40
C ASN A 58 -3.75 7.97 -3.41
N ALA A 59 -2.55 7.42 -3.20
CA ALA A 59 -2.31 6.31 -2.28
C ALA A 59 -2.65 6.65 -0.81
N THR A 60 -2.44 7.89 -0.36
CA THR A 60 -2.83 8.32 0.99
C THR A 60 -4.35 8.21 1.20
N ALA A 61 -5.15 8.63 0.21
CA ALA A 61 -6.61 8.50 0.27
C ALA A 61 -7.06 7.02 0.28
N ALA A 62 -6.36 6.15 -0.46
CA ALA A 62 -6.61 4.71 -0.42
C ALA A 62 -6.29 4.13 0.98
N LEU A 63 -5.15 4.50 1.58
CA LEU A 63 -4.78 4.09 2.94
C LEU A 63 -5.76 4.63 3.98
N MET A 64 -6.22 5.88 3.85
CA MET A 64 -7.27 6.45 4.71
C MET A 64 -8.57 5.61 4.65
N ALA A 65 -8.98 5.19 3.45
CA ALA A 65 -10.14 4.32 3.29
C ALA A 65 -9.89 2.94 3.90
N ALA A 66 -8.71 2.35 3.67
CA ALA A 66 -8.33 1.06 4.23
C ALA A 66 -8.36 1.06 5.77
N TYR A 67 -7.77 2.07 6.42
CA TYR A 67 -7.87 2.22 7.86
C TYR A 67 -9.30 2.47 8.34
N ARG A 68 -10.13 3.21 7.58
CA ARG A 68 -11.51 3.48 8.00
C ARG A 68 -12.36 2.21 8.02
N VAL A 69 -12.10 1.24 7.15
CA VAL A 69 -12.84 -0.03 7.13
C VAL A 69 -12.36 -1.02 8.20
N THR A 70 -11.16 -0.85 8.77
CA THR A 70 -10.71 -1.68 9.90
C THR A 70 -11.40 -1.31 11.21
N ASP A 71 -12.04 -0.13 11.26
CA ASP A 71 -12.69 0.41 12.45
C ASP A 71 -11.74 0.45 13.65
N ILE A 72 -10.52 0.96 13.42
CA ILE A 72 -9.52 1.14 14.49
C ILE A 72 -9.79 2.41 15.30
N GLY A 73 -9.33 2.39 16.55
CA GLY A 73 -9.51 3.46 17.51
C GLY A 73 -8.42 3.52 18.58
N PRO A 74 -8.68 4.26 19.69
CA PRO A 74 -7.71 4.51 20.76
C PRO A 74 -7.11 3.29 21.46
N ALA A 75 -7.80 2.15 21.41
CA ALA A 75 -7.34 0.91 22.02
C ALA A 75 -6.46 0.07 21.08
N ASP A 76 -6.41 0.43 19.81
CA ASP A 76 -5.80 -0.38 18.76
C ASP A 76 -4.40 0.11 18.43
N GLN A 77 -3.62 -0.76 17.80
CA GLN A 77 -2.25 -0.48 17.43
C GLN A 77 -1.98 -0.72 15.94
N ILE A 78 -0.99 0.01 15.43
CA ILE A 78 -0.52 -0.09 14.04
C ILE A 78 0.94 -0.49 14.09
N ILE A 79 1.27 -1.69 13.63
CA ILE A 79 2.65 -2.16 13.56
C ILE A 79 3.20 -1.83 12.17
N THR A 80 4.26 -1.05 12.11
CA THR A 80 4.95 -0.70 10.85
C THR A 80 6.40 -0.31 11.13
N THR A 81 7.11 0.23 10.15
CA THR A 81 8.50 0.72 10.27
C THR A 81 8.58 2.25 10.18
N PRO A 82 9.51 2.91 10.89
CA PRO A 82 9.75 4.34 10.72
C PRO A 82 10.41 4.65 9.36
N ASN A 83 10.97 3.65 8.68
CA ASN A 83 11.51 3.80 7.33
C ASN A 83 10.38 3.68 6.29
N SER A 84 9.47 4.66 6.29
CA SER A 84 8.38 4.76 5.32
C SER A 84 7.96 6.21 5.09
N PHE A 85 7.01 6.43 4.18
CA PHE A 85 6.31 7.70 4.06
C PHE A 85 5.23 7.84 5.15
N ILE A 86 4.98 9.07 5.60
CA ILE A 86 4.03 9.35 6.71
C ILE A 86 2.61 8.83 6.43
N ALA A 87 2.23 8.67 5.15
CA ALA A 87 0.93 8.16 4.77
C ALA A 87 0.68 6.71 5.23
N SER A 88 1.73 5.89 5.41
CA SER A 88 1.57 4.50 5.85
C SER A 88 0.96 4.41 7.24
N VAL A 89 1.23 5.37 8.12
CA VAL A 89 0.80 5.34 9.54
C VAL A 89 -0.12 6.50 9.93
N GLY A 90 0.02 7.64 9.27
CA GLY A 90 -0.69 8.88 9.58
C GLY A 90 -2.20 8.74 9.64
N PRO A 91 -2.87 8.12 8.65
CA PRO A 91 -4.32 7.95 8.67
C PRO A 91 -4.83 7.14 9.86
N GLY A 92 -4.08 6.13 10.30
CA GLY A 92 -4.46 5.36 11.48
C GLY A 92 -4.23 6.12 12.79
N ILE A 93 -3.18 6.96 12.86
CA ILE A 93 -2.99 7.91 13.98
C ILE A 93 -4.15 8.92 14.03
N GLN A 94 -4.66 9.38 12.89
CA GLN A 94 -5.85 10.26 12.85
C GLN A 94 -7.09 9.59 13.45
N GLN A 95 -7.17 8.25 13.39
CA GLN A 95 -8.20 7.45 14.05
C GLN A 95 -7.87 7.14 15.52
N LYS A 96 -6.77 7.72 16.05
CA LYS A 96 -6.26 7.61 17.42
C LYS A 96 -5.62 6.26 17.78
N ALA A 97 -5.39 5.38 16.81
CA ALA A 97 -4.63 4.16 17.06
C ALA A 97 -3.16 4.48 17.35
N THR A 98 -2.51 3.61 18.14
CA THR A 98 -1.14 3.82 18.60
C THR A 98 -0.14 3.17 17.63
N PRO A 99 0.82 3.92 17.06
CA PRO A 99 1.84 3.33 16.21
C PRO A 99 2.87 2.57 17.05
N VAL A 100 3.22 1.38 16.59
CA VAL A 100 4.31 0.53 17.10
C VAL A 100 5.33 0.39 15.98
N PHE A 101 6.45 1.09 16.13
CA PHE A 101 7.52 1.10 15.16
C PHE A 101 8.50 -0.03 15.42
N LEU A 102 8.66 -0.90 14.43
CA LEU A 102 9.70 -1.91 14.38
C LEU A 102 10.77 -1.47 13.39
N ASP A 103 12.01 -1.82 13.69
CA ASP A 103 13.15 -1.48 12.83
C ASP A 103 13.11 -2.26 11.51
N ILE A 104 14.05 -1.93 10.62
CA ILE A 104 14.16 -2.54 9.30
C ILE A 104 15.18 -3.68 9.23
N ASP A 105 14.96 -4.58 8.27
CA ASP A 105 16.03 -5.42 7.73
C ASP A 105 16.98 -4.52 6.91
N ARG A 106 18.27 -4.55 7.23
CA ARG A 106 19.28 -3.67 6.64
C ARG A 106 19.53 -3.92 5.14
N ASN A 107 19.25 -5.12 4.64
CA ASN A 107 19.49 -5.50 3.25
C ASN A 107 18.35 -5.07 2.34
N THR A 108 17.12 -5.06 2.86
CA THR A 108 15.90 -4.77 2.07
C THR A 108 15.31 -3.39 2.34
N GLY A 109 15.54 -2.82 3.53
CA GLY A 109 14.86 -1.60 3.99
C GLY A 109 13.40 -1.82 4.41
N ASN A 110 12.89 -3.05 4.29
CA ASN A 110 11.57 -3.46 4.74
C ASN A 110 11.57 -3.68 6.25
N ILE A 111 10.38 -3.80 6.85
CA ILE A 111 10.22 -4.16 8.27
C ILE A 111 10.96 -5.48 8.59
N ASP A 112 11.70 -5.51 9.70
CA ASP A 112 12.40 -6.71 10.17
C ASP A 112 11.39 -7.73 10.71
N LEU A 113 11.24 -8.85 9.99
CA LEU A 113 10.28 -9.89 10.35
C LEU A 113 10.63 -10.63 11.64
N THR A 114 11.89 -10.64 12.07
CA THR A 114 12.27 -11.19 13.39
C THR A 114 11.75 -10.30 14.52
N LYS A 115 11.76 -8.98 14.32
CA LYS A 115 11.18 -8.02 15.28
C LYS A 115 9.66 -8.09 15.26
N LEU A 116 9.07 -8.34 14.09
CA LEU A 116 7.63 -8.58 13.97
C LEU A 116 7.23 -9.83 14.76
N GLU A 117 7.93 -10.95 14.59
CA GLU A 117 7.69 -12.20 15.34
C GLU A 117 7.72 -11.96 16.85
N ILE A 118 8.79 -11.34 17.36
CA ILE A 118 8.92 -11.01 18.80
C ILE A 118 7.78 -10.11 19.28
N ASN A 119 7.31 -9.18 18.44
CA ASN A 119 6.20 -8.30 18.79
C ASN A 119 4.87 -9.05 18.80
N MET A 120 4.63 -9.91 17.81
CA MET A 120 3.40 -10.70 17.69
C MET A 120 3.24 -11.73 18.82
N ASP A 121 4.35 -12.25 19.35
CA ASP A 121 4.36 -13.11 20.54
C ASP A 121 3.94 -12.37 21.82
N ARG A 122 4.21 -11.06 21.88
CA ARG A 122 3.75 -10.19 22.97
C ARG A 122 2.30 -9.80 22.70
N ARG A 123 1.37 -10.70 23.02
CA ARG A 123 -0.07 -10.48 22.85
C ARG A 123 -0.46 -9.07 23.29
N ALA A 124 -1.07 -8.29 22.38
CA ALA A 124 -1.65 -7.01 22.72
C ALA A 124 -2.62 -7.18 23.89
N SER A 125 -2.42 -6.41 24.95
CA SER A 125 -3.23 -6.57 26.17
C SER A 125 -4.71 -6.24 25.94
N ARG A 126 -5.00 -5.38 24.94
CA ARG A 126 -6.33 -4.97 24.45
C ARG A 126 -6.23 -4.46 23.00
N GLY A 127 -7.36 -4.45 22.29
CA GLY A 127 -7.51 -3.83 20.96
C GLY A 127 -7.10 -4.71 19.78
N LYS A 128 -7.37 -4.21 18.58
CA LYS A 128 -6.98 -4.78 17.28
C LYS A 128 -5.53 -4.45 16.98
N THR A 129 -4.88 -5.36 16.26
CA THR A 129 -3.57 -5.13 15.65
C THR A 129 -3.78 -4.94 14.16
N VAL A 130 -3.23 -3.85 13.60
CA VAL A 130 -3.11 -3.66 12.15
C VAL A 130 -1.64 -3.68 11.79
N VAL A 131 -1.21 -4.65 10.98
CA VAL A 131 0.16 -4.74 10.48
C VAL A 131 0.21 -4.07 9.12
N VAL A 132 1.10 -3.09 8.96
CA VAL A 132 1.24 -2.30 7.74
C VAL A 132 2.66 -2.45 7.19
N PRO A 133 2.96 -3.58 6.52
CA PRO A 133 4.23 -3.73 5.82
C PRO A 133 4.28 -2.77 4.63
N VAL A 134 5.44 -2.16 4.43
CA VAL A 134 5.71 -1.28 3.30
C VAL A 134 6.66 -2.01 2.37
N HIS A 135 6.31 -2.14 1.10
CA HIS A 135 7.20 -2.71 0.09
C HIS A 135 8.21 -1.64 -0.36
N PHE A 136 9.21 -1.41 0.49
CA PHE A 136 10.12 -0.29 0.39
C PHE A 136 10.94 -0.37 -0.92
N ALA A 137 11.06 0.77 -1.61
CA ALA A 137 11.69 0.86 -2.92
C ALA A 137 11.18 -0.15 -3.98
N GLY A 138 9.96 -0.68 -3.81
CA GLY A 138 9.37 -1.70 -4.68
C GLY A 138 9.81 -3.13 -4.37
N ILE A 139 10.63 -3.34 -3.34
CA ILE A 139 11.06 -4.67 -2.89
C ILE A 139 9.94 -5.30 -2.05
N PRO A 140 9.34 -6.42 -2.49
CA PRO A 140 8.26 -7.06 -1.75
C PRO A 140 8.70 -7.53 -0.38
N VAL A 141 7.80 -7.41 0.59
CA VAL A 141 7.94 -8.04 1.92
C VAL A 141 7.61 -9.52 1.76
N ASP A 142 8.26 -10.39 2.54
CA ASP A 142 7.91 -11.81 2.57
C ASP A 142 6.57 -12.00 3.30
N MET A 143 5.49 -11.87 2.54
CA MET A 143 4.13 -11.94 3.06
C MET A 143 3.73 -13.35 3.50
N GLN A 144 4.36 -14.41 2.96
CA GLN A 144 4.14 -15.77 3.45
C GLN A 144 4.67 -15.94 4.88
N THR A 145 5.79 -15.27 5.21
CA THR A 145 6.28 -15.23 6.59
C THR A 145 5.37 -14.35 7.45
N VAL A 146 4.93 -13.19 6.97
CA VAL A 146 3.96 -12.34 7.71
C VAL A 146 2.69 -13.12 8.05
N ASP A 147 2.09 -13.82 7.09
CA ASP A 147 0.89 -14.66 7.29
C ASP A 147 1.08 -15.67 8.43
N LYS A 148 2.19 -16.42 8.39
CA LYS A 148 2.53 -17.41 9.42
C LYS A 148 2.68 -16.79 10.80
N LEU A 149 3.09 -15.53 10.91
CA LEU A 149 3.21 -14.81 12.19
C LEU A 149 1.86 -14.33 12.72
N ILE A 150 0.84 -14.19 11.87
CA ILE A 150 -0.50 -13.80 12.30
C ILE A 150 -1.21 -14.98 12.97
N LYS A 151 -1.24 -14.97 14.30
CA LYS A 151 -1.97 -15.99 15.11
C LYS A 151 -3.37 -15.55 15.53
N ASN A 152 -3.59 -14.25 15.68
CA ASN A 152 -4.89 -13.71 16.03
C ASN A 152 -5.71 -13.45 14.76
N PRO A 153 -6.87 -14.09 14.57
CA PRO A 153 -7.72 -13.88 13.40
C PRO A 153 -8.31 -12.46 13.29
N GLU A 154 -8.27 -11.67 14.37
CA GLU A 154 -8.69 -10.26 14.35
C GLU A 154 -7.58 -9.30 13.87
N THR A 155 -6.36 -9.80 13.65
CA THR A 155 -5.28 -8.98 13.09
C THR A 155 -5.55 -8.71 11.62
N ILE A 156 -5.45 -7.44 11.24
CA ILE A 156 -5.63 -7.00 9.85
C ILE A 156 -4.27 -6.67 9.26
N VAL A 157 -4.05 -7.02 8.00
CA VAL A 157 -2.85 -6.65 7.25
C VAL A 157 -3.25 -5.66 6.16
N ILE A 158 -2.58 -4.51 6.10
CA ILE A 158 -2.72 -3.51 5.03
C ILE A 158 -1.35 -3.38 4.37
N GLU A 159 -1.19 -3.90 3.16
CA GLU A 159 0.07 -3.75 2.42
C GLU A 159 0.17 -2.33 1.85
N ASP A 160 1.20 -1.57 2.27
CA ASP A 160 1.56 -0.31 1.60
C ASP A 160 2.44 -0.63 0.38
N ALA A 161 1.77 -0.76 -0.76
CA ALA A 161 2.36 -1.08 -2.05
C ALA A 161 2.60 0.14 -2.94
N ALA A 162 2.71 1.35 -2.38
CA ALA A 162 2.85 2.58 -3.17
C ALA A 162 4.04 2.57 -4.16
N HIS A 163 5.11 1.82 -3.85
CA HIS A 163 6.29 1.67 -4.70
C HIS A 163 6.33 0.35 -5.49
N ALA A 164 5.34 -0.54 -5.31
CA ALA A 164 5.46 -1.96 -5.67
C ALA A 164 4.46 -2.43 -6.73
N LEU A 165 3.75 -1.52 -7.40
CA LEU A 165 2.97 -1.88 -8.59
C LEU A 165 3.91 -2.48 -9.65
N GLY A 166 3.67 -3.75 -9.99
CA GLY A 166 4.46 -4.51 -10.96
C GLY A 166 5.50 -5.44 -10.34
N SER A 167 5.82 -5.29 -9.05
CA SER A 167 6.65 -6.25 -8.31
C SER A 167 5.94 -7.59 -8.11
N CYS A 168 6.71 -8.65 -7.90
CA CYS A 168 6.21 -10.00 -7.64
C CYS A 168 6.80 -10.55 -6.35
N TYR A 169 5.99 -11.27 -5.55
CA TYR A 169 6.50 -12.11 -4.47
C TYR A 169 7.34 -13.27 -5.03
N SER A 170 7.95 -14.06 -4.15
CA SER A 170 8.87 -15.15 -4.50
C SER A 170 8.23 -16.27 -5.34
N ASP A 171 6.92 -16.46 -5.24
CA ASP A 171 6.15 -17.42 -6.03
C ASP A 171 5.70 -16.89 -7.40
N GLY A 172 6.04 -15.63 -7.72
CA GLY A 172 5.69 -14.96 -8.97
C GLY A 172 4.34 -14.25 -8.96
N THR A 173 3.53 -14.41 -7.90
CA THR A 173 2.28 -13.66 -7.75
C THR A 173 2.57 -12.18 -7.57
N LYS A 174 1.67 -11.32 -8.07
CA LYS A 174 1.86 -9.87 -8.06
C LYS A 174 1.55 -9.27 -6.70
N VAL A 175 2.34 -8.27 -6.32
CA VAL A 175 2.01 -7.43 -5.17
C VAL A 175 0.66 -6.74 -5.38
N GLY A 176 -0.16 -6.72 -4.32
CA GLY A 176 -1.53 -6.20 -4.36
C GLY A 176 -2.60 -7.26 -4.70
N SER A 177 -2.21 -8.52 -4.94
CA SER A 177 -3.15 -9.65 -5.00
C SER A 177 -3.70 -10.03 -3.61
N CYS A 178 -2.92 -9.78 -2.55
CA CYS A 178 -3.16 -10.26 -1.19
C CYS A 178 -3.46 -11.77 -1.12
N ALA A 179 -2.87 -12.56 -2.02
CA ALA A 179 -3.08 -14.00 -2.15
C ALA A 179 -1.88 -14.78 -1.59
N TRP A 180 -1.62 -14.60 -0.30
CA TRP A 180 -0.50 -15.20 0.43
C TRP A 180 -0.98 -16.09 1.58
#